data_AF-A0A3D2AWG4-F1
#
_entry.id   AF-A0A3D2AWG4-F1
#
_cell.length_a   1.000
_cell.length_b   1.000
_cell.length_c   1.000
_cell.angle_alpha   90.00
_cell.angle_beta   90.00
_cell.angle_gamma   90.00
#
_symmetry.space_group_name_H-M   'P 1'
#
loop_
_entity.id
_entity.type
_entity.pdbx_description
1 polymer ?
#
loop_
_entity_poly.entity_id
_entity_poly.type
_entity_poly.pdbx_seq_one_letter_code
_entity_poly.pdbx_strand_id
1 'polypeptide(L)' 'PYAFRVVSEALASNGSTSMGSVCGSTMSLMDAGVPITRPVSGVAMGLMTDENGNFQVLTDIQGVEDFFGDMDFKVAGT' A
#
# COMPACT_ATOMS: atom_id res chain seq x y z
N PRO A 1 -0.04 30.33 0.46
CA PRO A 1 -0.54 29.20 -0.36
C PRO A 1 0.51 28.74 -1.38
N TYR A 2 0.79 27.43 -1.40
CA TYR A 2 1.80 26.81 -2.27
C TYR A 2 1.15 25.73 -3.13
N ALA A 3 1.64 25.52 -4.34
CA ALA A 3 1.32 24.33 -5.12
C ALA A 3 2.19 23.16 -4.61
N PHE A 4 1.58 21.99 -4.41
CA PHE A 4 2.29 20.79 -3.98
C PHE A 4 2.38 19.79 -5.12
N ARG A 5 3.56 19.20 -5.31
CA ARG A 5 3.79 18.08 -6.22
C ARG A 5 4.56 17.00 -5.46
N VAL A 6 3.95 15.83 -5.32
CA VAL A 6 4.59 14.65 -4.75
C VAL A 6 4.94 13.70 -5.89
N VAL A 7 6.15 13.15 -5.85
CA VAL A 7 6.61 12.14 -6.80
C VAL A 7 7.05 10.93 -5.98
N SER A 8 6.54 9.76 -6.32
CA SER A 8 7.00 8.50 -5.75
C SER A 8 7.68 7.69 -6.85
N GLU A 9 8.95 7.36 -6.64
CA GLU A 9 9.73 6.54 -7.56
C GLU A 9 9.95 5.16 -6.94
N ALA A 10 9.45 4.12 -7.60
CA ALA A 10 9.65 2.75 -7.17
C ALA A 10 11.06 2.28 -7.55
N LEU A 11 12.03 2.49 -6.66
CA LEU A 11 13.42 2.05 -6.84
C LEU A 11 13.58 0.51 -6.78
N ALA A 12 12.65 -0.16 -6.11
CA ALA A 12 12.50 -1.60 -6.06
C ALA A 12 11.02 -1.97 -5.94
N SER A 13 10.65 -3.17 -6.38
CA SER A 13 9.26 -3.65 -6.35
C SER A 13 9.22 -5.15 -6.07
N ASN A 14 8.72 -5.52 -4.89
CA ASN A 14 8.40 -6.91 -4.54
C ASN A 14 7.01 -7.05 -3.88
N GLY A 15 6.14 -6.05 -4.06
CA GLY A 15 4.85 -5.97 -3.41
C GLY A 15 4.42 -4.51 -3.26
N SER A 16 3.14 -4.26 -3.47
CA SER A 16 2.41 -3.04 -3.11
C SER A 16 3.17 -1.69 -3.12
N THR A 17 3.88 -1.39 -4.21
CA THR A 17 4.61 -0.11 -4.35
C THR A 17 3.68 1.10 -4.29
N SER A 18 2.40 0.94 -4.63
CA SER A 18 1.36 1.97 -4.48
C SER A 18 1.04 2.25 -3.01
N MET A 19 0.95 1.24 -2.14
CA MET A 19 0.72 1.46 -0.71
C MET A 19 1.99 1.98 -0.02
N GLY A 20 3.16 1.51 -0.44
CA GLY A 20 4.44 2.12 -0.08
C GLY A 20 4.50 3.61 -0.46
N SER A 21 3.97 3.96 -1.63
CA SER A 21 3.89 5.36 -2.09
C SER A 21 2.98 6.22 -1.22
N VAL A 22 1.89 5.67 -0.66
CA VAL A 22 1.03 6.39 0.31
C VAL A 22 1.82 6.73 1.57
N CYS A 23 2.49 5.74 2.16
CA CYS A 23 3.30 5.94 3.37
C CYS A 23 4.46 6.92 3.12
N GLY A 24 5.18 6.77 2.00
CA GLY A 24 6.27 7.67 1.62
C GLY A 24 5.79 9.10 1.37
N SER A 25 4.63 9.28 0.72
CA SER A 25 4.04 10.60 0.48
C SER A 25 3.65 11.28 1.79
N THR A 26 3.06 10.56 2.74
CA THR A 26 2.72 11.09 4.07
C THR A 26 3.96 11.62 4.77
N MET A 27 5.03 10.82 4.85
CA MET A 27 6.27 11.24 5.50
C MET A 27 6.93 12.43 4.77
N SER A 28 6.96 12.40 3.43
CA SER A 28 7.53 13.48 2.63
C SER A 28 6.79 14.81 2.80
N LEU A 29 5.45 14.77 2.89
CA LEU A 29 4.64 15.97 3.14
C LEU A 29 4.87 16.53 4.55
N MET A 30 4.96 15.65 5.56
CA MET A 30 5.26 16.06 6.93
C MET A 30 6.65 16.68 7.05
N ASP A 31 7.66 16.09 6.41
CA ASP A 31 9.04 16.60 6.36
C ASP A 31 9.13 17.95 5.63
N ALA A 32 8.38 18.12 4.53
CA ALA A 32 8.26 19.39 3.83
C ALA A 32 7.47 20.47 4.60
N GLY A 33 7.01 20.19 5.82
CA GLY A 33 6.24 21.11 6.66
C GLY A 33 4.81 21.35 6.19
N VAL A 34 4.26 20.48 5.33
CA VAL A 34 2.89 20.60 4.85
C VAL A 34 1.93 20.23 5.99
N PRO A 35 0.99 21.11 6.38
CA PRO A 35 0.09 20.86 7.50
C PRO A 35 -1.06 19.93 7.09
N ILE A 36 -0.77 18.65 6.85
CA ILE A 36 -1.78 17.62 6.60
C ILE A 36 -2.61 17.35 7.87
N THR A 37 -3.92 17.09 7.73
CA THR A 37 -4.83 16.92 8.87
C THR A 37 -4.49 15.72 9.75
N ARG A 38 -4.13 14.59 9.12
CA ARG A 38 -3.73 13.33 9.77
C ARG A 38 -2.77 12.57 8.85
N PRO A 39 -1.83 11.77 9.41
CA PRO A 39 -1.00 10.88 8.61
C PRO A 39 -1.87 9.81 7.93
N VAL A 40 -1.43 9.33 6.76
CA VAL A 40 -2.10 8.26 6.01
C VAL A 40 -1.12 7.11 5.77
N SER A 41 -1.58 5.88 5.97
CA SER A 41 -0.84 4.66 5.62
C SER A 41 -1.67 3.77 4.69
N GLY A 42 -1.01 2.84 3.99
CA GLY A 42 -1.69 1.82 3.20
C GLY A 42 -1.04 0.44 3.35
N VAL A 43 -1.79 -0.61 3.02
CA VAL A 43 -1.34 -2.01 3.03
C VAL A 43 -2.03 -2.78 1.89
N ALA A 44 -1.34 -3.78 1.32
CA ALA A 44 -1.97 -4.77 0.45
C ALA A 44 -2.28 -6.05 1.23
N MET A 45 -3.44 -6.60 0.96
CA MET A 45 -3.95 -7.82 1.55
C MET A 45 -4.22 -8.82 0.43
N GLY A 46 -3.96 -10.09 0.72
CA GLY A 46 -4.28 -11.20 -0.16
C GLY A 46 -5.37 -12.10 0.41
N LEU A 47 -6.02 -12.85 -0.46
CA LEU A 47 -6.88 -13.98 -0.10
C LEU A 47 -6.41 -15.22 -0.86
N MET A 48 -6.23 -16.33 -0.16
CA MET A 48 -6.13 -17.65 -0.77
C MET A 48 -7.30 -18.50 -0.33
N THR A 49 -7.85 -19.27 -1.26
CA THR A 49 -8.95 -20.21 -1.06
C THR A 49 -8.54 -21.61 -1.50
N ASP A 50 -9.04 -22.64 -0.80
CA ASP A 50 -8.84 -24.03 -1.19
C ASP A 50 -10.09 -24.62 -1.87
N GLU A 51 -9.94 -25.82 -2.45
CA GLU A 51 -11.03 -26.52 -3.14
C GLU A 51 -12.20 -26.90 -2.20
N ASN A 52 -11.98 -26.90 -0.89
CA ASN A 52 -13.00 -27.20 0.13
C ASN A 52 -13.74 -25.93 0.59
N GLY A 53 -13.39 -24.76 0.05
CA GLY A 53 -13.97 -23.47 0.41
C GLY A 53 -13.39 -22.83 1.68
N ASN A 54 -12.29 -23.35 2.22
CA ASN A 54 -11.54 -22.66 3.27
C ASN A 54 -10.82 -21.46 2.67
N PHE A 55 -10.65 -20.40 3.45
CA PHE A 55 -9.90 -19.22 3.01
C PHE A 55 -8.92 -18.74 4.08
N GLN A 56 -7.85 -18.09 3.64
CA GLN A 56 -6.90 -17.40 4.49
C GLN A 56 -6.58 -16.02 3.95
N VAL A 57 -6.61 -15.04 4.86
CA VAL A 57 -6.20 -13.67 4.55
C VAL A 57 -4.70 -13.53 4.83
N LEU A 58 -3.99 -12.94 3.87
CA LEU A 58 -2.57 -12.64 3.94
C LEU A 58 -2.39 -11.13 4.11
N THR A 59 -1.50 -10.72 5.01
CA THR A 59 -1.18 -9.30 5.24
C THR A 59 0.16 -8.98 4.60
N ASP A 60 0.23 -7.86 3.88
CA ASP A 60 1.44 -7.37 3.20
C ASP A 60 2.02 -8.37 2.20
N ILE A 61 1.20 -8.73 1.21
CA ILE A 61 1.55 -9.75 0.22
C ILE A 61 2.76 -9.35 -0.64
N GLN A 62 3.62 -10.34 -0.88
CA GLN A 62 4.65 -10.28 -1.91
C GLN A 62 4.04 -10.42 -3.31
N GLY A 63 4.80 -10.02 -4.34
CA GLY A 63 4.35 -10.18 -5.73
C GLY A 63 4.05 -11.62 -6.14
N VAL A 64 4.71 -12.61 -5.50
CA VAL A 64 4.41 -14.04 -5.75
C VAL A 64 3.09 -14.46 -5.10
N GLU A 65 2.79 -13.96 -3.90
CA GLU A 65 1.55 -14.27 -3.18
C GLU A 65 0.32 -13.61 -3.83
N ASP A 66 0.50 -12.46 -4.46
CA ASP A 66 -0.49 -11.82 -5.34
C ASP A 66 -0.77 -12.70 -6.57
N PHE A 67 0.28 -13.10 -7.31
CA PHE A 67 0.13 -13.90 -8.52
C PHE A 67 -0.57 -15.25 -8.30
N PHE A 68 -0.32 -15.90 -7.16
CA PHE A 68 -0.94 -17.17 -6.80
C PHE A 68 -2.22 -17.03 -5.96
N GLY A 69 -2.56 -15.81 -5.51
CA GLY A 69 -3.73 -15.56 -4.70
C GLY A 69 -5.02 -15.43 -5.53
N ASP A 70 -6.16 -15.56 -4.87
CA ASP A 70 -7.48 -15.43 -5.49
C ASP A 70 -8.00 -13.99 -5.47
N MET A 71 -7.50 -13.17 -4.54
CA MET A 71 -7.87 -11.77 -4.43
C MET A 71 -6.70 -10.94 -3.90
N ASP A 72 -6.50 -9.78 -4.53
CA ASP A 72 -5.65 -8.68 -4.07
C ASP A 72 -6.54 -7.49 -3.70
N PHE A 73 -6.44 -7.07 -2.45
CA PHE A 73 -7.18 -5.94 -1.91
C PHE A 73 -6.22 -4.93 -1.27
N LYS A 74 -6.32 -3.66 -1.70
CA LYS A 74 -5.49 -2.57 -1.19
C LYS A 74 -6.34 -1.57 -0.42
N VAL A 75 -5.89 -1.18 0.76
CA VAL A 75 -6.57 -0.18 1.59
C VAL A 75 -5.59 0.88 2.07
N ALA A 76 -6.05 2.14 2.04
CA ALA A 76 -5.33 3.28 2.59
C ALA A 76 -6.27 4.15 3.42
N GLY A 77 -5.75 4.74 4.50
CA GLY A 77 -6.57 5.52 5.44
C GLY A 77 -5.75 6.24 6.52
N THR A 78 -6.44 7.09 7.27
CA THR A 78 -5.91 7.87 8.41
C THR A 78 -6.08 7.17 9.74
#